data_AF-A0A212LCS5-F1
#
_entry.id   AF-A0A212LCS5-F1
#
_cell.length_a   1.000
_cell.length_b   1.000
_cell.length_c   1.000
_cell.angle_alpha   90.00
_cell.angle_beta   90.00
_cell.angle_gamma   90.00
#
_symmetry.space_group_name_H-M   'P 1'
#
loop_
_entity.id
_entity.type
_entity.pdbx_description
1 polymer ?
#
loop_
_entity_poly.entity_id
_entity_poly.type
_entity_poly.pdbx_seq_one_letter_code
_entity_poly.pdbx_strand_id
1 'polypeptide(L)' 'MKHASLAERKLGFQIHAVVFVLTLAVLVVVNLLTGRPYWVLWVAPSWGVGLLMHGWFGLKPTTGTGSRDQP' A
#
# COMPACT_ATOMS: atom_id res chain seq x y z
N MET A 1 6.99 3.80 22.44
CA MET A 1 6.24 3.67 21.17
C MET A 1 5.63 2.27 21.15
N LYS A 2 4.31 2.13 21.01
CA LYS A 2 3.67 0.80 20.96
C LYS A 2 4.07 0.12 19.65
N HIS A 3 4.58 -1.10 19.70
CA HIS A 3 4.83 -1.88 18.50
C HIS A 3 3.49 -2.30 17.91
N ALA A 4 3.15 -1.79 16.73
CA ALA A 4 1.93 -2.21 16.03
C ALA A 4 1.99 -3.72 15.76
N SER A 5 0.92 -4.42 16.11
CA SER A 5 0.69 -5.83 15.84
C SER A 5 0.66 -6.10 14.32
N LEU A 6 0.84 -7.36 13.93
CA LEU A 6 0.75 -7.75 12.51
C LEU A 6 -0.64 -7.46 11.92
N ALA A 7 -1.70 -7.56 12.72
CA ALA A 7 -3.07 -7.24 12.30
C ALA A 7 -3.23 -5.75 11.98
N GLU A 8 -2.72 -4.86 12.85
CA GLU A 8 -2.76 -3.40 12.62
C GLU A 8 -1.95 -3.00 11.38
N ARG A 9 -0.78 -3.62 11.16
CA ARG A 9 0.05 -3.37 9.96
C ARG A 9 -0.65 -3.82 8.68
N LYS A 10 -1.30 -5.00 8.70
CA LYS A 10 -2.09 -5.49 7.56
C LYS A 10 -3.26 -4.58 7.26
N LEU A 11 -4.00 -4.14 8.28
CA LEU A 11 -5.11 -3.21 8.13
C LEU A 11 -4.65 -1.88 7.52
N GLY A 12 -3.54 -1.31 8.02
CA GLY A 12 -2.96 -0.08 7.49
C GLY A 12 -2.56 -0.18 6.01
N PHE A 13 -1.99 -1.32 5.60
CA PHE A 13 -1.69 -1.61 4.20
C PHE A 13 -2.95 -1.81 3.34
N GLN A 14 -3.96 -2.53 3.85
CA GLN A 14 -5.23 -2.73 3.14
C GLN A 14 -5.93 -1.40 2.86
N ILE A 15 -5.98 -0.50 3.84
CA ILE A 15 -6.56 0.85 3.66
C ILE A 15 -5.80 1.59 2.55
N HIS A 16 -4.47 1.60 2.58
CA HIS A 16 -3.66 2.26 1.54
C HIS A 16 -3.91 1.64 0.16
N ALA A 17 -3.99 0.32 0.06
CA ALA A 17 -4.25 -0.36 -1.21
C ALA A 17 -5.64 -0.01 -1.78
N VAL A 18 -6.68 0.02 -0.94
CA VAL A 18 -8.04 0.39 -1.37
C VAL A 18 -8.09 1.85 -1.83
N VAL A 19 -7.54 2.77 -1.02
CA VAL A 19 -7.51 4.20 -1.37
C VAL A 19 -6.71 4.42 -2.65
N PHE A 20 -5.59 3.71 -2.85
CA PHE A 20 -4.81 3.75 -4.09
C PHE A 20 -5.64 3.35 -5.31
N VAL A 21 -6.36 2.22 -5.26
CA VAL A 21 -7.19 1.76 -6.39
C VAL A 21 -8.30 2.75 -6.72
N LEU A 22 -9.00 3.25 -5.70
CA LEU A 22 -10.07 4.23 -5.87
C LEU A 22 -9.54 5.54 -6.49
N THR A 23 -8.42 6.03 -5.97
CA THR A 23 -7.76 7.24 -6.48
C THR A 23 -7.35 7.03 -7.94
N LEU A 24 -6.71 5.92 -8.26
CA LEU A 24 -6.26 5.63 -9.62
C LEU A 24 -7.43 5.52 -10.60
N ALA A 25 -8.55 4.91 -10.19
CA ALA A 25 -9.76 4.84 -11.01
C ALA A 25 -10.31 6.25 -11.32
N VAL A 26 -10.39 7.13 -10.32
CA VAL A 26 -10.80 8.54 -10.52
C VAL A 26 -9.86 9.26 -11.47
N LEU A 27 -8.54 9.12 -11.29
CA LEU A 27 -7.53 9.73 -12.17
C LEU A 27 -7.65 9.24 -13.62
N VAL A 28 -7.89 7.94 -13.84
CA VAL A 28 -8.15 7.38 -15.17
C VAL A 28 -9.37 8.04 -15.79
N VAL A 29 -10.49 8.10 -15.07
CA VAL A 29 -11.72 8.74 -15.57
C VAL A 29 -11.46 10.21 -15.93
N VAL A 30 -10.84 10.98 -15.04
CA VAL A 30 -10.51 12.40 -15.28
C VAL A 30 -9.62 12.56 -16.51
N ASN A 31 -8.60 11.73 -16.67
CA ASN A 31 -7.69 11.85 -17.80
C ASN A 31 -8.36 11.47 -19.12
N LEU A 32 -9.24 10.46 -19.12
CA LEU A 32 -10.03 10.11 -20.30
C LEU A 32 -10.99 11.24 -20.69
N LEU A 33 -11.63 11.89 -19.71
CA LEU A 33 -12.53 13.03 -19.95
C LEU A 33 -11.79 14.29 -20.42
N THR A 34 -10.57 14.50 -19.95
CA THR A 34 -9.74 15.65 -20.35
C THR A 34 -9.11 15.46 -21.75
N GLY A 35 -8.94 14.20 -22.18
CA GLY A 35 -8.30 13.88 -23.45
C GLY A 35 -6.76 13.91 -23.38
N ARG A 36 -6.12 13.97 -24.55
CA ARG A 36 -4.65 13.90 -24.64
C ARG A 36 -4.00 15.13 -24.01
N PRO A 37 -2.83 14.98 -23.35
CA PRO A 37 -2.05 13.76 -23.18
C PRO A 37 -2.51 12.86 -22.01
N TYR A 38 -2.26 11.55 -22.12
CA TYR A 38 -2.61 10.57 -21.08
C TYR A 38 -1.58 10.53 -19.95
N TRP A 39 -1.57 11.56 -19.10
CA TRP A 39 -0.67 11.68 -17.95
C TRP A 39 -0.85 10.56 -16.91
N VAL A 40 -2.01 9.89 -16.89
CA VAL A 40 -2.26 8.77 -15.98
C VAL A 40 -1.27 7.62 -16.17
N LEU A 41 -0.72 7.46 -17.37
CA LEU A 41 0.28 6.44 -17.70
C LEU A 41 1.59 6.62 -16.91
N TRP A 42 1.92 7.85 -16.52
CA TRP A 42 3.12 8.15 -15.71
C TRP A 42 2.81 8.16 -14.21
N VAL A 43 1.60 8.61 -13.84
CA VAL A 43 1.16 8.68 -12.45
C VAL A 43 0.92 7.28 -11.86
N ALA A 44 0.28 6.39 -12.61
CA ALA A 44 -0.02 5.02 -12.18
C ALA A 44 1.21 4.23 -11.70
N PRO A 45 2.30 4.09 -12.49
CA PRO A 45 3.48 3.35 -12.06
C PRO A 45 4.22 4.05 -10.91
N SER A 46 4.33 5.38 -10.94
CA SER A 46 5.04 6.16 -9.91
C SER A 46 4.40 5.96 -8.53
N TRP A 47 3.07 6.01 -8.46
CA TRP A 47 2.33 5.80 -7.23
C TRP A 47 2.26 4.31 -6.85
N GLY A 48 2.22 3.41 -7.84
CA GLY A 48 2.28 1.97 -7.62
C GLY A 48 3.56 1.54 -6.89
N VAL A 49 4.70 2.17 -7.17
CA VAL A 49 5.95 1.94 -6.43
C VAL A 49 5.79 2.30 -4.94
N GLY A 50 5.13 3.41 -4.61
CA GLY A 50 4.85 3.78 -3.23
C GLY A 50 4.03 2.72 -2.48
N LEU A 51 3.00 2.16 -3.13
CA LEU A 51 2.21 1.07 -2.55
C LEU A 51 3.05 -0.20 -2.32
N LEU A 52 3.90 -0.57 -3.27
CA LEU A 52 4.82 -1.71 -3.12
C LEU A 52 5.78 -1.51 -1.96
N MET A 53 6.31 -0.29 -1.78
CA MET A 53 7.16 0.04 -0.64
C MET A 53 6.40 -0.07 0.69
N HIS A 54 5.16 0.41 0.76
CA HIS A 54 4.33 0.22 1.97
C HIS A 54 4.13 -1.26 2.32
N GLY A 55 3.93 -2.12 1.33
CA GLY A 55 3.87 -3.57 1.55
C GLY A 55 5.20 -4.15 2.04
N TRP A 56 6.30 -3.81 1.37
CA TRP A 56 7.64 -4.31 1.68
C TRP A 56 8.15 -3.91 3.06
N PHE A 57 7.89 -2.68 3.50
CA PHE A 57 8.33 -2.20 4.81
C PHE A 57 7.31 -2.49 5.92
N GLY A 58 6.02 -2.53 5.61
CA GLY A 58 4.95 -2.75 6.59
C GLY A 58 4.72 -4.22 6.96
N LEU A 59 4.90 -5.16 6.01
CA LEU A 59 4.58 -6.58 6.20
C LEU A 59 5.79 -7.47 6.47
N LYS A 60 7.01 -6.92 6.64
CA LYS A 60 8.17 -7.75 7.05
C LYS A 60 7.82 -8.51 8.33
N PRO A 61 7.69 -9.85 8.27
CA PRO A 61 7.53 -10.64 9.47
C PRO A 61 8.83 -10.49 10.23
N THR A 62 8.80 -9.89 11.41
CA THR A 62 9.83 -10.18 12.40
C THR A 62 9.62 -11.64 12.74
N THR A 63 10.42 -12.52 12.15
CA THR A 63 10.46 -13.94 12.49
C THR A 63 10.59 -14.00 14.00
N GLY A 64 9.49 -14.30 14.67
CA GLY A 64 9.52 -14.65 16.08
C GLY A 64 10.30 -15.94 16.13
N THR A 65 11.56 -15.86 16.52
CA THR A 65 12.26 -17.01 17.07
C THR A 65 11.42 -17.45 18.27
N GLY A 66 10.56 -18.45 18.04
CA GLY A 66 9.90 -19.18 19.09
C GLY A 66 10.97 -19.81 19.95
N SER A 67 11.25 -19.21 21.10
CA SER A 67 12.16 -19.76 22.10
C SER A 67 11.91 -19.05 23.42
N ARG A 68 11.00 -19.65 24.20
CA ARG A 68 11.20 -20.09 25.59
C ARG A 68 9.87 -20.02 26.33
N ASP A 69 9.29 -21.20 26.51
CA ASP A 69 8.85 -21.71 27.82
C ASP A 69 8.80 -20.63 28.90
N GLN A 70 7.59 -20.20 29.25
CA GLN A 70 7.36 -19.47 30.49
C GLN A 70 6.52 -20.38 31.40
N PRO A 71 7.05 -20.83 32.56
CA PRO A 71 6.28 -21.57 33.56
C PRO A 71 5.23 -20.69 34.24
#